data_AF-A0A0B1T4J4-F1
#
_entry.id   AF-A0A0B1T4J4-F1
#
_cell.length_a   1.000
_cell.length_b   1.000
_cell.length_c   1.000
_cell.angle_alpha   90.00
_cell.angle_beta   90.00
_cell.angle_gamma   90.00
#
_symmetry.space_group_name_H-M   'P 1'
#
loop_
_entity.id
_entity.type
_entity.pdbx_description
1 polymer ?
#
loop_
_entity_poly.entity_id
_entity_poly.type
_entity_poly.pdbx_seq_one_letter_code
_entity_poly.pdbx_strand_id
1 'polypeptide(L)'
;MWGYKLTLALLFSKLLSIAVVVGEILFTGWFMGAGQMHGLRVVVDALNGRQWESSGNFPRVTFCDLQVRELGGAVHRWSLQCVLMINMFNEKIFVFLWWWFCILLFISILNFFRWIVRLSFDSQRAFVTAVLEAAMNEDVDSRDVSDFCKSGLKTDGTTIVHLIEENATIYQAGEFLVPLWQEFMNAKSKVE
;
A
#
# COMPACT_ATOMS: atom_id res chain seq x y z
N MET A 1 -31.49 -5.05 3.13
CA MET A 1 -30.81 -4.34 4.23
C MET A 1 -29.35 -4.14 3.82
N TRP A 2 -28.99 -2.92 3.44
CA TRP A 2 -27.71 -2.37 2.96
C TRP A 2 -26.52 -3.31 2.64
N GLY A 3 -26.22 -3.48 1.34
CA GLY A 3 -25.08 -4.26 0.81
C GLY A 3 -23.96 -3.37 0.23
N TYR A 4 -23.47 -2.41 1.01
CA TYR A 4 -22.30 -1.57 0.68
C TYR A 4 -21.26 -1.47 1.82
N LYS A 5 -21.52 -2.12 2.97
CA LYS A 5 -20.73 -1.92 4.20
C LYS A 5 -19.36 -2.58 4.07
N LEU A 6 -19.32 -3.77 3.47
CA LEU A 6 -18.08 -4.50 3.26
C LEU A 6 -17.18 -3.74 2.28
N THR A 7 -17.74 -3.30 1.16
CA THR A 7 -16.99 -2.52 0.16
C THR A 7 -16.43 -1.24 0.77
N LEU A 8 -17.22 -0.52 1.57
CA LEU A 8 -16.76 0.71 2.22
C LEU A 8 -15.65 0.45 3.23
N ALA A 9 -15.76 -0.61 4.05
CA ALA A 9 -14.71 -1.00 4.97
C ALA A 9 -13.40 -1.39 4.26
N LEU A 10 -13.50 -2.08 3.12
CA LEU A 10 -12.34 -2.45 2.30
C LEU A 10 -11.66 -1.21 1.71
N LEU A 11 -12.42 -0.29 1.11
CA LEU A 11 -11.88 0.96 0.59
C LEU A 11 -11.22 1.81 1.69
N PHE A 12 -11.85 1.86 2.87
CA PHE A 12 -11.29 2.54 4.03
C PHE A 12 -9.98 1.90 4.49
N SER A 13 -9.89 0.57 4.55
CA SER A 13 -8.66 -0.14 4.89
C SER A 13 -7.51 0.16 3.90
N LYS A 14 -7.81 0.23 2.60
CA LYS A 14 -6.82 0.59 1.57
C LYS A 14 -6.35 2.05 1.72
N LEU A 15 -7.27 2.97 2.01
CA LEU A 15 -6.94 4.36 2.29
C LEU A 15 -6.06 4.50 3.54
N LEU A 16 -6.41 3.78 4.61
CA LEU A 16 -5.62 3.74 5.84
C LEU A 16 -4.22 3.19 5.57
N SER A 17 -4.10 2.17 4.73
CA SER A 17 -2.79 1.60 4.34
C SER A 17 -1.91 2.65 3.65
N ILE A 18 -2.48 3.45 2.74
CA ILE A 18 -1.77 4.57 2.10
C ILE A 18 -1.36 5.62 3.16
N ALA A 19 -2.27 5.98 4.06
CA ALA A 19 -1.99 6.94 5.13
C ALA A 19 -0.86 6.47 6.06
N VAL A 20 -0.81 5.16 6.37
CA VAL A 20 0.29 4.55 7.15
C VAL A 20 1.60 4.68 6.40
N VAL A 21 1.67 4.30 5.12
CA VAL A 21 2.91 4.42 4.33
C VAL A 21 3.37 5.88 4.20
N VAL A 22 2.45 6.83 4.02
CA VAL A 22 2.77 8.26 4.06
C VAL A 22 3.31 8.65 5.44
N GLY A 23 2.69 8.18 6.51
CA GLY A 23 3.16 8.36 7.88
C GLY A 23 4.59 7.87 8.09
N GLU A 24 4.94 6.68 7.58
CA GLU A 24 6.29 6.11 7.65
C GLU A 24 7.33 6.97 6.91
N ILE A 25 6.97 7.51 5.74
CA ILE A 25 7.82 8.43 4.98
C ILE A 25 8.04 9.72 5.79
N LEU A 26 6.96 10.28 6.37
CA LEU A 26 7.04 11.51 7.15
C LEU A 26 7.83 11.32 8.46
N PHE A 27 7.63 10.17 9.10
CA PHE A 27 8.33 9.78 10.32
C PHE A 27 9.83 9.61 10.04
N THR A 28 10.20 8.97 8.94
CA THR A 28 11.61 8.83 8.51
C THR A 28 12.24 10.20 8.28
N GLY A 29 11.54 11.11 7.61
CA GLY A 29 12.02 12.49 7.36
C GLY A 29 12.15 13.34 8.63
N TRP A 30 11.23 13.17 9.60
CA TRP A 30 11.28 13.84 10.89
C TRP A 30 12.37 13.27 11.80
N PHE A 31 12.47 11.95 11.92
CA PHE A 31 13.44 11.24 12.76
C PHE A 31 14.89 11.60 12.38
N MET A 32 15.14 11.77 11.07
CA MET A 32 16.47 12.12 10.58
C MET A 32 16.85 13.60 10.83
N GLY A 33 15.92 14.46 11.25
CA GLY A 33 16.14 15.90 11.47
C GLY A 33 16.42 16.69 10.18
N ALA A 34 16.10 16.07 9.06
CA ALA A 34 16.71 16.29 7.76
C ALA A 34 15.75 17.05 6.82
N GLY A 35 14.44 16.87 7.06
CA GLY A 35 13.35 17.44 6.28
C GLY A 35 12.61 16.37 5.46
N GLN A 36 11.34 16.63 5.16
CA GLN A 36 10.39 15.68 4.56
C GLN A 36 10.81 15.19 3.15
N MET A 37 11.66 15.94 2.45
CA MET A 37 12.12 15.65 1.08
C MET A 37 13.53 15.07 1.03
N HIS A 38 13.95 14.34 2.07
CA HIS A 38 15.34 13.90 2.19
C HIS A 38 15.79 12.95 1.09
N GLY A 39 14.97 11.98 0.71
CA GLY A 39 15.33 11.08 -0.37
C GLY A 39 15.43 11.78 -1.73
N LEU A 40 14.51 12.69 -2.06
CA LEU A 40 14.55 13.45 -3.31
C LEU A 40 15.78 14.37 -3.40
N ARG A 41 16.17 14.97 -2.27
CA ARG A 41 17.38 15.81 -2.16
C ARG A 41 18.66 14.99 -2.35
N VAL A 42 18.72 13.80 -1.74
CA VAL A 42 19.82 12.84 -1.91
C VAL A 42 19.99 12.42 -3.37
N VAL A 43 18.89 12.22 -4.10
CA VAL A 43 18.92 11.85 -5.52
C VAL A 43 19.41 12.98 -6.40
N VAL A 44 18.89 14.18 -6.18
CA VAL A 44 19.29 15.36 -6.93
C VAL A 44 20.77 15.68 -6.66
N ASP A 45 21.24 15.56 -5.42
CA ASP A 45 22.64 15.79 -5.09
C ASP A 45 23.57 14.70 -5.66
N ALA A 46 23.13 13.44 -5.69
CA ALA A 46 23.85 12.34 -6.34
C ALA A 46 23.94 12.51 -7.87
N LEU A 47 22.85 12.91 -8.52
CA LEU A 47 22.82 13.22 -9.96
C LEU A 47 23.70 14.43 -10.31
N ASN A 48 23.80 15.40 -9.40
CA ASN A 48 24.67 16.58 -9.55
C ASN A 48 26.13 16.32 -9.18
N GLY A 49 26.53 15.06 -8.92
CA GLY A 49 27.90 14.69 -8.59
C GLY A 49 28.42 15.28 -7.26
N ARG A 50 27.52 15.75 -6.38
CA ARG A 50 27.90 16.24 -5.06
C ARG A 50 28.16 15.05 -4.15
N GLN A 51 29.39 14.96 -3.66
CA GLN A 51 29.76 13.92 -2.71
C GLN A 51 28.91 14.06 -1.44
N TRP A 52 28.38 12.93 -0.99
CA TRP A 52 27.53 12.67 0.19
C TRP A 52 27.97 13.35 1.51
N GLU A 53 29.14 13.96 1.56
CA GLU A 53 29.79 14.55 2.73
C GLU A 53 29.12 15.84 3.28
N SER A 54 28.32 16.56 2.48
CA SER A 54 27.90 17.93 2.82
C SER A 54 26.58 18.05 3.60
N SER A 55 25.84 16.96 3.83
CA SER A 55 24.50 17.01 4.44
C SER A 55 24.52 17.15 5.97
N GLY A 56 25.62 16.81 6.66
CA GLY A 56 25.88 17.18 8.07
C GLY A 56 24.91 16.67 9.15
N ASN A 57 23.79 16.01 8.80
CA ASN A 57 22.76 15.62 9.78
C ASN A 57 23.24 14.52 10.75
N PHE A 58 24.24 13.75 10.33
CA PHE A 58 24.82 12.67 11.12
C PHE A 58 26.35 12.82 11.17
N PRO A 59 26.93 13.28 12.31
CA PRO A 59 28.38 13.42 12.44
C PRO A 59 29.04 12.04 12.39
N ARG A 60 29.78 11.77 11.31
CA ARG A 60 30.58 10.55 11.14
C ARG A 60 31.82 10.54 12.04
N VAL A 61 32.25 11.73 12.47
CA VAL A 61 33.40 11.97 13.34
C VAL A 61 32.96 12.89 14.48
N THR A 62 33.27 12.53 15.72
CA THR A 62 33.00 13.33 16.92
C THR A 62 34.25 13.44 17.79
N PHE A 63 34.37 14.50 18.58
CA PHE A 63 35.42 14.63 19.60
C PHE A 63 34.88 14.16 20.95
N CYS A 64 35.59 13.25 21.59
CA CYS A 64 35.24 12.75 22.92
C CYS A 64 36.29 13.21 23.93
N ASP A 65 35.85 13.90 24.99
CA ASP A 65 36.72 14.37 26.05
C ASP A 65 36.83 13.33 27.17
N LEU A 66 38.01 12.73 27.31
CA LEU A 66 38.35 11.82 28.38
C LEU A 66 39.03 12.58 29.52
N GLN A 67 38.51 12.40 30.75
CA GLN A 67 39.12 12.91 31.96
C GLN A 67 39.83 11.78 32.68
N VAL A 68 41.16 11.82 32.71
CA VAL A 68 41.99 10.82 33.41
C VAL A 68 42.50 11.45 34.72
N ARG A 69 42.32 10.73 35.84
CA ARG A 69 42.83 11.12 37.16
C ARG A 69 44.14 10.39 37.43
N GLU A 70 45.20 11.14 37.70
CA GLU A 70 46.48 10.58 38.13
C GLU A 70 46.56 10.54 39.67
N LEU A 71 47.43 9.65 40.21
CA LEU A 71 47.69 9.56 41.65
C LEU A 71 48.38 10.86 42.12
N GLY A 72 47.58 11.78 42.66
CA GLY A 72 47.99 13.14 43.02
C GLY A 72 46.86 14.17 42.95
N GLY A 73 45.69 13.80 42.40
CA GLY A 73 44.50 14.65 42.37
C GLY A 73 44.41 15.60 41.17
N ALA A 74 45.43 15.65 40.31
CA ALA A 74 45.39 16.37 39.05
C ALA A 74 44.51 15.63 38.03
N VAL A 75 43.59 16.35 37.38
CA VAL A 75 42.72 15.85 36.31
C VAL A 75 43.25 16.34 34.97
N HIS A 76 43.70 15.43 34.12
CA HIS A 76 44.11 15.74 32.76
C HIS A 76 42.97 15.45 31.77
N ARG A 77 42.68 16.41 30.88
CA ARG A 77 41.64 16.30 29.85
C ARG A 77 42.28 16.04 28.49
N TRP A 78 41.90 14.94 27.85
CA TRP A 78 42.34 14.56 26.52
C TRP A 78 41.15 14.52 25.56
N SER A 79 41.26 15.20 24.41
CA SER A 79 40.24 15.14 23.36
C SER A 79 40.67 14.17 22.29
N LEU A 80 39.93 13.08 22.09
CA LEU A 80 40.18 12.08 21.05
C LEU A 80 39.17 12.22 19.92
N GLN A 81 39.60 11.95 18.69
CA GLN A 81 38.71 11.85 17.54
C GLN A 81 38.10 10.45 17.46
N CYS A 82 36.79 10.34 17.64
CA CYS A 82 36.04 9.10 17.54
C CYS A 82 35.31 9.03 16.19
N VAL A 83 35.29 7.84 15.57
CA VAL A 83 34.50 7.58 14.36
C VAL A 83 33.24 6.83 14.76
N LEU A 84 32.07 7.37 14.43
CA LEU A 84 30.80 6.81 14.81
C LEU A 84 30.26 5.91 13.69
N MET A 85 30.75 4.68 13.62
CA MET A 85 30.42 3.72 12.55
C MET A 85 28.90 3.43 12.46
N ILE A 86 28.21 3.39 13.60
CA ILE A 86 26.75 3.20 13.65
C ILE A 86 26.00 4.30 12.90
N ASN A 87 26.53 5.52 12.90
CA ASN A 87 25.91 6.66 12.25
C ASN A 87 25.99 6.56 10.72
N MET A 88 27.13 6.07 10.23
CA MET A 88 27.33 5.79 8.81
C MET A 88 26.40 4.66 8.32
N PHE A 89 26.14 3.66 9.16
CA PHE A 89 25.21 2.57 8.83
C PHE A 89 23.76 3.06 8.75
N ASN A 90 23.33 3.82 9.78
CA ASN A 90 22.00 4.42 9.84
C ASN A 90 21.73 5.29 8.61
N GLU A 91 22.70 6.10 8.19
CA GLU A 91 22.56 6.94 7.01
C GLU A 91 22.22 6.15 5.74
N LYS A 92 22.80 4.96 5.56
CA LYS A 92 22.57 4.11 4.39
C LYS A 92 21.24 3.37 4.47
N ILE A 93 20.88 2.84 5.64
CA ILE A 93 19.62 2.10 5.81
C ILE A 93 18.42 3.04 5.66
N PHE A 94 18.48 4.27 6.15
CA PHE A 94 17.36 5.22 6.04
C PHE A 94 17.12 5.67 4.60
N VAL A 95 18.17 5.85 3.79
CA VAL A 95 17.99 6.14 2.36
C VAL A 95 17.39 4.95 1.62
N PHE A 96 17.82 3.72 1.93
CA PHE A 96 17.21 2.52 1.37
C PHE A 96 15.73 2.40 1.75
N LEU A 97 15.40 2.58 3.04
CA LEU A 97 14.03 2.51 3.56
C LEU A 97 13.13 3.59 2.95
N TRP A 98 13.64 4.81 2.77
CA TRP A 98 12.86 5.88 2.13
C TRP A 98 12.44 5.50 0.71
N TRP A 99 13.37 5.00 -0.09
CA TRP A 99 13.06 4.53 -1.44
C TRP A 99 12.11 3.33 -1.45
N TRP A 100 12.30 2.40 -0.53
CA TRP A 100 11.41 1.27 -0.33
C TRP A 100 9.99 1.72 -0.03
N PHE A 101 9.80 2.67 0.89
CA PHE A 101 8.48 3.23 1.20
C PHE A 101 7.86 4.00 0.03
N CYS A 102 8.66 4.68 -0.80
CA CYS A 102 8.15 5.29 -2.04
C CYS A 102 7.61 4.25 -3.03
N ILE A 103 8.31 3.12 -3.20
CA ILE A 103 7.83 2.01 -4.04
C ILE A 103 6.54 1.42 -3.45
N LEU A 104 6.50 1.18 -2.15
CA LEU A 104 5.30 0.70 -1.46
C LEU A 104 4.13 1.67 -1.63
N LEU A 105 4.36 2.98 -1.49
CA LEU A 105 3.34 4.01 -1.69
C LEU A 105 2.78 3.94 -3.11
N PHE A 106 3.65 3.84 -4.12
CA PHE A 106 3.23 3.72 -5.51
C PHE A 106 2.37 2.46 -5.76
N ILE A 107 2.80 1.31 -5.24
CA ILE A 107 2.04 0.05 -5.35
C ILE A 107 0.68 0.17 -4.64
N SER A 108 0.64 0.75 -3.44
CA SER A 108 -0.61 0.95 -2.67
C SER A 108 -1.58 1.88 -3.40
N ILE A 109 -1.09 2.95 -4.02
CA ILE A 109 -1.89 3.86 -4.83
C ILE A 109 -2.46 3.14 -6.05
N LEU A 110 -1.65 2.38 -6.80
CA LEU A 110 -2.13 1.58 -7.92
C LEU A 110 -3.18 0.56 -7.48
N ASN A 111 -2.97 -0.11 -6.34
CA ASN A 111 -3.94 -1.07 -5.81
C ASN A 111 -5.27 -0.40 -5.46
N PHE A 112 -5.24 0.79 -4.86
CA PHE A 112 -6.43 1.56 -4.54
C PHE A 112 -7.18 2.01 -5.80
N PHE A 113 -6.48 2.57 -6.80
CA PHE A 113 -7.09 2.94 -8.07
C PHE A 113 -7.68 1.75 -8.82
N ARG A 114 -6.99 0.60 -8.80
CA ARG A 114 -7.52 -0.64 -9.39
C ARG A 114 -8.83 -1.06 -8.75
N TRP A 115 -8.94 -0.96 -7.43
CA TRP A 115 -10.18 -1.23 -6.70
C TRP A 115 -11.28 -0.22 -7.03
N ILE A 116 -10.97 1.07 -7.18
CA ILE A 116 -11.94 2.08 -7.62
C ILE A 116 -12.50 1.74 -9.01
N VAL A 117 -11.63 1.41 -9.97
CA VAL A 117 -12.04 1.06 -11.34
C VAL A 117 -12.91 -0.20 -11.32
N ARG A 118 -12.53 -1.23 -10.55
CA ARG A 118 -13.33 -2.46 -10.39
C ARG A 118 -14.71 -2.23 -9.79
N LEU A 119 -14.88 -1.20 -8.95
CA LEU A 119 -16.18 -0.83 -8.40
C LEU A 119 -17.06 -0.05 -9.38
N SER A 120 -16.53 0.38 -10.52
CA SER A 120 -17.33 1.02 -11.56
C SER A 120 -18.36 0.05 -12.12
N PHE A 121 -19.60 0.52 -12.32
CA PHE A 121 -20.72 -0.30 -12.78
C PHE A 121 -20.42 -1.05 -14.09
N ASP A 122 -19.74 -0.41 -15.04
CA ASP A 122 -19.40 -1.05 -16.32
C ASP A 122 -18.40 -2.19 -16.14
N SER A 123 -17.40 -2.01 -15.27
CA SER A 123 -16.40 -3.04 -14.96
C SER A 123 -17.01 -4.20 -14.18
N GLN A 124 -17.92 -3.93 -13.26
CA GLN A 124 -18.66 -4.96 -12.51
C GLN A 124 -19.50 -5.82 -13.44
N ARG A 125 -20.27 -5.20 -14.34
CA ARG A 125 -21.10 -5.90 -15.33
C ARG A 125 -20.24 -6.76 -16.24
N ALA A 126 -19.19 -6.19 -16.83
CA ALA A 126 -18.30 -6.92 -17.73
C ALA A 126 -17.64 -8.13 -17.04
N PHE A 127 -17.22 -7.97 -15.78
CA PHE A 127 -16.65 -9.06 -15.00
C PHE A 127 -17.67 -10.16 -14.70
N VAL A 128 -18.85 -9.82 -14.20
CA VAL A 128 -19.90 -10.79 -13.87
C VAL A 128 -20.37 -11.54 -15.12
N THR A 129 -20.55 -10.85 -16.25
CA THR A 129 -20.84 -11.46 -17.56
C THR A 129 -19.77 -12.47 -17.95
N ALA A 130 -18.50 -12.08 -17.93
CA ALA A 130 -17.39 -12.98 -18.29
C ALA A 130 -17.29 -14.20 -17.38
N VAL A 131 -17.55 -14.06 -16.07
CA VAL A 131 -17.55 -15.17 -15.12
C VAL A 131 -18.72 -16.13 -15.38
N LEU A 132 -19.92 -15.61 -15.63
CA LEU A 132 -21.10 -16.44 -15.90
C LEU A 132 -20.99 -17.19 -17.23
N GLU A 133 -20.58 -16.51 -18.29
CA GLU A 133 -20.37 -17.11 -19.62
C GLU A 133 -19.32 -18.24 -19.55
N ALA A 134 -18.22 -18.00 -18.82
CA ALA A 134 -17.18 -19.01 -18.62
C ALA A 134 -17.63 -20.20 -17.77
N ALA A 135 -18.55 -20.01 -16.83
CA ALA A 135 -19.02 -21.07 -15.94
C ALA A 135 -20.18 -21.89 -16.54
N MET A 136 -21.08 -21.25 -17.29
CA MET A 136 -22.27 -21.88 -17.88
C MET A 136 -22.06 -22.36 -19.32
N ASN A 137 -21.02 -21.88 -20.01
CA ASN A 137 -20.83 -22.06 -21.45
C ASN A 137 -22.03 -21.60 -22.29
N GLU A 138 -22.74 -20.58 -21.82
CA GLU A 138 -23.90 -19.97 -22.50
C GLU A 138 -23.76 -18.45 -22.49
N ASP A 139 -24.18 -17.81 -23.60
CA ASP A 139 -24.24 -16.34 -23.68
C ASP A 139 -25.36 -15.83 -22.77
N VAL A 140 -25.03 -14.83 -21.95
CA VAL A 140 -25.98 -14.26 -20.98
C VAL A 140 -26.38 -12.86 -21.42
N ASP A 141 -27.69 -12.54 -21.36
CA ASP A 141 -28.11 -11.17 -21.69
C ASP A 141 -27.52 -10.18 -20.69
N SER A 142 -26.72 -9.27 -21.24
CA SER A 142 -26.08 -8.18 -20.55
C SER A 142 -27.07 -7.29 -19.76
N ARG A 143 -28.36 -7.22 -20.13
CA ARG A 143 -29.40 -6.48 -19.38
C ARG A 143 -29.76 -7.20 -18.08
N ASP A 144 -30.01 -8.50 -18.15
CA ASP A 144 -30.30 -9.34 -16.98
C ASP A 144 -29.13 -9.32 -15.99
N VAL A 145 -27.88 -9.34 -16.50
CA VAL A 145 -26.68 -9.19 -15.66
C VAL A 145 -26.65 -7.84 -14.94
N SER A 146 -27.01 -6.74 -15.62
CA SER A 146 -27.09 -5.43 -14.96
C SER A 146 -28.14 -5.41 -13.84
N ASP A 147 -29.29 -6.06 -14.02
CA ASP A 147 -30.34 -6.13 -13.00
C ASP A 147 -29.93 -7.02 -11.83
N PHE A 148 -29.25 -8.12 -12.11
CA PHE A 148 -28.68 -9.01 -11.10
C PHE A 148 -27.62 -8.30 -10.25
N CYS A 149 -26.69 -7.56 -10.87
CA CYS A 149 -25.68 -6.79 -10.14
C CYS A 149 -26.32 -5.73 -9.22
N LYS A 150 -27.38 -5.04 -9.66
CA LYS A 150 -28.05 -3.99 -8.89
C LYS A 150 -28.94 -4.52 -7.77
N SER A 151 -29.75 -5.54 -8.07
CA SER A 151 -30.83 -5.98 -7.19
C SER A 151 -30.48 -7.26 -6.42
N GLY A 152 -29.88 -8.23 -7.09
CA GLY A 152 -29.49 -9.52 -6.50
C GLY A 152 -28.21 -9.42 -5.68
N LEU A 153 -27.08 -9.20 -6.37
CA LEU A 153 -25.75 -9.31 -5.80
C LEU A 153 -25.34 -8.08 -4.97
N LYS A 154 -25.74 -6.88 -5.42
CA LYS A 154 -25.35 -5.58 -4.85
C LYS A 154 -23.83 -5.37 -4.87
N THR A 155 -23.38 -4.20 -4.42
CA THR A 155 -21.95 -3.84 -4.43
C THR A 155 -21.10 -4.77 -3.56
N ASP A 156 -21.59 -5.15 -2.38
CA ASP A 156 -20.89 -6.05 -1.46
C ASP A 156 -20.73 -7.46 -2.07
N GLY A 157 -21.77 -8.02 -2.70
CA GLY A 157 -21.67 -9.35 -3.32
C GLY A 157 -20.68 -9.35 -4.48
N THR A 158 -20.66 -8.30 -5.29
CA THR A 158 -19.68 -8.16 -6.39
C THR A 158 -18.25 -8.06 -5.84
N THR A 159 -18.08 -7.38 -4.71
CA THR A 159 -16.79 -7.28 -4.01
C THR A 159 -16.32 -8.65 -3.49
N ILE A 160 -17.24 -9.48 -2.98
CA ILE A 160 -16.94 -10.85 -2.53
C ILE A 160 -16.48 -11.71 -3.71
N VAL A 161 -17.17 -11.65 -4.85
CA VAL A 161 -16.79 -12.43 -6.04
C VAL A 161 -15.39 -12.03 -6.52
N HIS A 162 -15.06 -10.74 -6.52
CA HIS A 162 -13.69 -10.29 -6.80
C HIS A 162 -12.67 -10.80 -5.78
N LEU A 163 -13.04 -10.88 -4.51
CA LEU A 163 -12.15 -11.41 -3.48
C LEU A 163 -11.91 -12.92 -3.66
N ILE A 164 -12.94 -13.67 -4.06
CA ILE A 164 -12.82 -15.09 -4.39
C ILE A 164 -11.92 -15.27 -5.62
N GLU A 165 -12.09 -14.45 -6.66
CA GLU A 165 -11.25 -14.46 -7.85
C GLU A 165 -9.77 -14.21 -7.52
N GLU A 166 -9.48 -13.24 -6.64
CA GLU A 166 -8.10 -12.90 -6.26
C GLU A 166 -7.41 -13.96 -5.38
N ASN A 167 -8.16 -14.66 -4.52
CA ASN A 167 -7.58 -15.61 -3.55
C ASN A 167 -7.65 -17.07 -4.01
N ALA A 168 -8.53 -17.36 -4.95
CA ALA A 168 -8.85 -18.71 -5.36
C ALA A 168 -8.71 -18.79 -6.89
N THR A 169 -9.78 -18.93 -7.64
CA THR A 169 -9.79 -18.93 -9.12
C THR A 169 -11.09 -18.37 -9.67
N ILE A 170 -11.09 -18.00 -10.94
CA ILE A 170 -12.29 -17.58 -11.67
C ILE A 170 -13.37 -18.67 -11.69
N TYR A 171 -12.98 -19.95 -11.73
CA TYR A 171 -13.91 -21.08 -11.71
C TYR A 171 -14.65 -21.20 -10.37
N GLN A 172 -13.94 -21.03 -9.25
CA GLN A 172 -14.56 -21.02 -7.92
C GLN A 172 -15.47 -19.81 -7.71
N ALA A 173 -15.10 -18.66 -8.29
CA ALA A 173 -16.00 -17.50 -8.32
C ALA A 173 -17.28 -17.81 -9.11
N GLY A 174 -17.17 -18.51 -10.24
CA GLY A 174 -18.30 -19.00 -11.04
C GLY A 174 -19.18 -19.99 -10.30
N GLU A 175 -18.59 -20.97 -9.61
CA GLU A 175 -19.32 -21.97 -8.80
C GLU A 175 -20.19 -21.32 -7.71
N PHE A 176 -19.72 -20.22 -7.13
CA PHE A 176 -20.50 -19.41 -6.18
C PHE A 176 -21.59 -18.56 -6.87
N LEU A 177 -21.30 -18.02 -8.05
CA LEU A 177 -22.14 -17.06 -8.75
C LEU A 177 -23.32 -17.69 -9.51
N VAL A 178 -23.12 -18.86 -10.12
CA VAL A 178 -24.12 -19.60 -10.92
C VAL A 178 -25.39 -19.93 -10.13
N PRO A 179 -25.36 -20.52 -8.91
CA PRO A 179 -26.58 -20.82 -8.17
C PRO A 179 -27.36 -19.56 -7.79
N LEU A 180 -26.66 -18.48 -7.42
CA LEU A 180 -27.28 -17.18 -7.13
C LEU A 180 -27.96 -16.57 -8.37
N TRP A 181 -27.32 -16.72 -9.53
CA TRP A 181 -27.88 -16.31 -10.81
C TRP A 181 -29.16 -17.09 -11.16
N GLN A 182 -29.13 -18.41 -11.02
CA GLN A 182 -30.30 -19.27 -11.28
C GLN A 182 -31.47 -18.95 -10.35
N GLU A 183 -31.22 -18.75 -9.06
CA GLU A 183 -32.27 -18.33 -8.11
C GLU A 183 -32.87 -16.97 -8.49
N PHE A 184 -32.04 -16.02 -8.91
CA PHE A 184 -32.49 -14.71 -9.36
C PHE A 184 -33.37 -14.80 -10.62
N MET A 185 -32.94 -15.57 -11.62
CA MET A 185 -33.73 -15.77 -12.86
C MET A 185 -35.05 -16.50 -12.59
N ASN A 186 -35.05 -17.49 -11.69
CA ASN A 186 -36.26 -18.19 -11.26
C ASN A 186 -37.22 -17.29 -10.47
N ALA A 187 -36.71 -16.30 -9.73
CA ALA A 187 -37.53 -15.32 -9.05
C ALA A 187 -38.10 -14.30 -10.06
N LYS A 188 -37.31 -13.89 -11.05
CA LYS A 188 -37.73 -12.96 -12.11
C LYS A 188 -38.87 -13.56 -12.96
N SER A 189 -38.78 -14.83 -13.34
CA SER A 189 -39.79 -15.51 -14.16
C SER A 189 -41.14 -15.73 -13.46
N LYS A 190 -41.22 -15.57 -12.13
CA LYS A 190 -42.48 -15.64 -11.38
C LYS A 190 -43.21 -14.30 -11.25
N VAL A 191 -42.53 -13.20 -11.60
CA VAL A 191 -43.05 -11.83 -11.48
C VAL A 191 -43.57 -11.32 -12.82
N GLU A 192 -43.07 -11.87 -13.94
CA GLU A 192 -43.59 -11.67 -15.31
C GLU A 192 -44.75 -12.63 -15.60
#